data_AF-A0A9W7TDK1-F1
#
_entry.id   AF-A0A9W7TDK1-F1
#
_cell.length_a   1.000
_cell.length_b   1.000
_cell.length_c   1.000
_cell.angle_alpha   90.00
_cell.angle_beta   90.00
_cell.angle_gamma   90.00
#
_symmetry.space_group_name_H-M   'P 1'
#
loop_
_entity.id
_entity.type
_entity.pdbx_description
1 polymer ?
#
loop_
_entity_poly.entity_id
_entity_poly.type
_entity_poly.pdbx_seq_one_letter_code
_entity_poly.pdbx_strand_id
1 'polypeptide(L)'
;MDKSIIRFNHCDKDIFCCFVPDECPECGVRFSGKRLEEAPVSIPNPFSNGHKVPCAFLVAPTEDSVLRDFDGHSDLHTGVTNTNGVVYNYTRTGVHRDHQGWERCICIPLVQPDMFNLISQWDEYLEKFSSAQMWDPLWQSFHEETHNCYNYTLMFINCVLATQSKPALSKKEFTHTFVLPRIRRATKYMMLCREISQNHFYIMNSPRRNSQEAPSEEDDRIYST
;
A
#
# COMPACT_ATOMS: atom_id res chain seq x y z
N MET A 1 11.64 -8.85 15.22
CA MET A 1 10.24 -8.82 15.68
C MET A 1 9.62 -7.55 15.13
N ASP A 2 8.70 -7.68 14.17
CA ASP A 2 7.85 -6.55 13.78
C ASP A 2 6.97 -6.19 14.97
N LYS A 3 7.33 -5.11 15.68
CA LYS A 3 6.49 -4.60 16.77
C LYS A 3 5.27 -3.95 16.14
N SER A 4 4.10 -4.48 16.46
CA SER A 4 2.84 -3.86 16.02
C SER A 4 2.64 -2.53 16.74
N ILE A 5 2.23 -1.51 16.00
CA ILE A 5 1.81 -0.24 16.61
C ILE A 5 0.41 -0.44 17.18
N ILE A 6 0.24 -0.09 18.44
CA ILE A 6 -1.03 -0.11 19.15
C ILE A 6 -1.48 1.33 19.36
N ARG A 7 -2.77 1.60 19.16
CA ARG A 7 -3.43 2.86 19.49
C ARG A 7 -4.49 2.62 20.56
N PHE A 8 -4.58 3.49 21.54
CA PHE A 8 -5.73 3.59 22.45
C PHE A 8 -6.03 5.04 22.76
N ASN A 9 -7.17 5.31 23.37
CA ASN A 9 -7.58 6.67 23.75
C ASN A 9 -7.58 6.83 25.27
N HIS A 10 -7.04 7.94 25.76
CA HIS A 10 -7.14 8.34 27.16
C HIS A 10 -6.91 9.86 27.27
N CYS A 11 -7.53 10.54 28.25
CA CYS A 11 -7.39 12.00 28.42
C CYS A 11 -7.72 12.82 27.16
N ASP A 12 -8.69 12.37 26.34
CA ASP A 12 -9.02 12.97 25.04
C ASP A 12 -7.82 13.01 24.06
N LYS A 13 -6.88 12.08 24.22
CA LYS A 13 -5.70 11.93 23.37
C LYS A 13 -5.63 10.51 22.80
N ASP A 14 -5.22 10.42 21.55
CA ASP A 14 -4.78 9.17 20.94
C ASP A 14 -3.32 8.91 21.33
N ILE A 15 -3.08 7.78 21.97
CA ILE A 15 -1.75 7.35 22.41
C ILE A 15 -1.35 6.14 21.57
N PHE A 16 -0.18 6.22 20.96
CA PHE A 16 0.41 5.18 20.13
C PHE A 16 1.69 4.62 20.76
N CYS A 17 1.86 3.30 20.75
CA CYS A 17 3.00 2.62 21.37
C CYS A 17 3.21 1.21 20.79
N CYS A 18 4.32 0.55 21.14
CA CYS A 18 4.53 -0.87 20.81
C CYS A 18 3.94 -1.82 21.86
N PHE A 19 3.74 -1.34 23.10
CA PHE A 19 3.21 -2.09 24.23
C PHE A 19 2.37 -1.15 25.09
N VAL A 20 1.17 -1.58 25.47
CA VAL A 20 0.28 -0.79 26.32
C VAL A 20 0.86 -0.76 27.73
N PRO A 21 1.14 0.42 28.32
CA PRO A 21 1.64 0.52 29.68
C PRO A 21 0.53 0.25 30.70
N ASP A 22 0.88 0.07 31.98
CA ASP A 22 -0.11 -0.06 33.06
C ASP A 22 -0.77 1.29 33.42
N GLU A 23 -0.02 2.37 33.24
CA GLU A 23 -0.39 3.75 33.61
C GLU A 23 -0.30 4.67 32.39
N CYS A 24 -1.21 5.63 32.32
CA CYS A 24 -1.24 6.61 31.24
C CYS A 24 0.01 7.50 31.30
N PRO A 25 0.78 7.63 30.19
CA PRO A 25 2.01 8.44 30.16
C PRO A 25 1.75 9.95 30.37
N GLU A 26 0.50 10.40 30.28
CA GLU A 26 0.11 11.81 30.43
C GLU A 26 -0.34 12.16 31.85
N CYS A 27 -1.15 11.31 32.48
CA CYS A 27 -1.79 11.61 33.76
C CYS A 27 -1.43 10.65 34.90
N GLY A 28 -0.69 9.57 34.62
CA GLY A 28 -0.30 8.55 35.60
C GLY A 28 -1.44 7.65 36.09
N VAL A 29 -2.66 7.80 35.57
CA VAL A 29 -3.81 6.98 35.97
C VAL A 29 -3.75 5.63 35.27
N ARG A 30 -4.06 4.55 36.02
CA ARG A 30 -4.15 3.20 35.47
C ARG A 30 -5.32 3.04 34.51
N PHE A 31 -5.11 2.30 33.43
CA PHE A 31 -6.19 2.00 32.49
C PHE A 31 -7.23 1.11 33.17
N SER A 32 -8.45 1.63 33.30
CA SER A 32 -9.53 0.90 33.96
C SER A 32 -10.21 -0.14 33.07
N GLY A 33 -9.96 -0.10 31.74
CA GLY A 33 -10.47 -1.07 30.76
C GLY A 33 -12.00 -1.14 30.69
N LYS A 34 -12.71 -0.11 31.16
CA LYS A 34 -14.16 -0.16 31.38
C LYS A 34 -14.99 0.06 30.13
N ARG A 35 -14.41 0.65 29.08
CA ARG A 35 -15.13 1.07 27.86
C ARG A 35 -14.48 0.45 26.64
N LEU A 36 -15.29 -0.11 25.74
CA LEU A 36 -14.80 -0.77 24.52
C LEU A 36 -14.13 0.25 23.58
N GLU A 37 -14.61 1.48 23.58
CA GLU A 37 -14.05 2.61 22.84
C GLU A 37 -12.64 3.03 23.30
N GLU A 38 -12.23 2.64 24.52
CA GLU A 38 -10.89 2.85 25.07
C GLU A 38 -9.97 1.64 24.83
N ALA A 39 -10.50 0.57 24.21
CA ALA A 39 -9.75 -0.65 24.00
C ALA A 39 -8.56 -0.42 23.04
N PRO A 40 -7.37 -0.96 23.37
CA PRO A 40 -6.22 -0.90 22.47
C PRO A 40 -6.49 -1.61 21.14
N VAL A 41 -6.23 -0.91 20.04
CA VAL A 41 -6.35 -1.43 18.68
C VAL A 41 -5.00 -1.49 18.00
N SER A 42 -4.73 -2.60 17.32
CA SER A 42 -3.54 -2.75 16.49
C SER A 42 -3.71 -1.95 15.20
N ILE A 43 -2.76 -1.06 14.91
CA ILE A 43 -2.67 -0.37 13.63
C ILE A 43 -2.07 -1.34 12.62
N PRO A 44 -2.78 -1.72 11.53
CA PRO A 44 -2.25 -2.73 10.62
C PRO A 44 -1.08 -2.18 9.82
N ASN A 45 0.00 -2.95 9.77
CA ASN A 45 1.20 -2.65 9.00
C ASN A 45 0.84 -2.51 7.51
N PRO A 46 1.18 -1.38 6.86
CA PRO A 46 0.89 -1.15 5.44
C PRO A 46 1.83 -1.93 4.50
N PHE A 47 2.92 -2.51 5.03
CA PHE A 47 3.84 -3.33 4.27
C PHE A 47 3.48 -4.81 4.40
N SER A 48 3.68 -5.52 3.30
CA SER A 48 3.44 -6.96 3.22
C SER A 48 4.49 -7.59 2.29
N ASN A 49 4.53 -8.92 2.29
CA ASN A 49 5.39 -9.66 1.40
C ASN A 49 4.68 -9.88 0.07
N GLY A 50 5.15 -9.21 -0.99
CA GLY A 50 4.59 -9.30 -2.34
C GLY A 50 4.61 -10.73 -2.89
N HIS A 51 5.61 -11.54 -2.52
CA HIS A 51 5.68 -12.95 -2.90
C HIS A 51 4.61 -13.83 -2.26
N LYS A 52 3.78 -13.28 -1.36
CA LYS A 52 2.62 -13.95 -0.75
C LYS A 52 1.29 -13.38 -1.22
N VAL A 53 1.27 -12.38 -2.09
CA VAL A 53 0.06 -11.73 -2.58
C VAL A 53 -0.06 -11.98 -4.08
N PRO A 54 -0.96 -12.88 -4.51
CA PRO A 54 -1.13 -13.18 -5.93
C PRO A 54 -1.78 -12.01 -6.67
N CYS A 55 -1.47 -11.87 -7.95
CA CYS A 55 -2.15 -10.97 -8.89
C CYS A 55 -2.29 -9.53 -8.36
N ALA A 56 -1.19 -8.96 -7.88
CA ALA A 56 -1.16 -7.67 -7.22
C ALA A 56 -0.17 -6.73 -7.90
N PHE A 57 -0.53 -5.45 -7.92
CA PHE A 57 0.40 -4.36 -8.20
C PHE A 57 1.19 -4.05 -6.94
N LEU A 58 2.51 -3.99 -7.08
CA LEU A 58 3.44 -3.76 -5.99
C LEU A 58 4.10 -2.39 -6.13
N VAL A 59 4.33 -1.74 -4.99
CA VAL A 59 5.20 -0.57 -4.87
C VAL A 59 6.23 -0.85 -3.80
N ALA A 60 7.50 -0.70 -4.14
CA ALA A 60 8.61 -0.80 -3.20
C ALA A 60 9.54 0.41 -3.39
N PRO A 61 10.26 0.87 -2.35
CA PRO A 61 11.37 1.79 -2.53
C PRO A 61 12.46 1.10 -3.37
N THR A 62 13.21 1.85 -4.16
CA THR A 62 14.35 1.32 -4.90
C THR A 62 15.43 0.75 -3.94
N GLU A 63 16.13 -0.29 -4.41
CA GLU A 63 17.03 -1.12 -3.58
C GLU A 63 18.25 -0.38 -3.02
N ASP A 64 18.58 0.78 -3.58
CA ASP A 64 19.68 1.66 -3.22
C ASP A 64 19.46 2.46 -1.92
N SER A 65 18.24 2.44 -1.37
CA SER A 65 17.97 3.06 -0.08
C SER A 65 18.39 2.14 1.08
N VAL A 66 19.46 2.54 1.79
CA VAL A 66 20.03 1.87 2.99
C VAL A 66 18.98 1.55 4.07
N LEU A 67 17.81 2.20 4.02
CA LEU A 67 16.71 2.02 4.97
C LEU A 67 15.37 1.58 4.34
N ARG A 68 15.24 1.40 3.01
CA ARG A 68 13.96 1.12 2.31
C ARG A 68 12.79 1.89 2.92
N ASP A 69 12.95 3.20 3.00
CA ASP A 69 12.01 4.07 3.69
C ASP A 69 11.02 4.72 2.72
N PHE A 70 9.71 4.60 2.97
CA PHE A 70 8.69 5.43 2.31
C PHE A 70 8.64 6.82 2.98
N ASP A 71 9.74 7.54 2.94
CA ASP A 71 9.88 8.89 3.50
C ASP A 71 9.30 9.99 2.61
N GLY A 72 8.83 9.63 1.40
CA GLY A 72 8.30 10.56 0.41
C GLY A 72 9.36 11.19 -0.49
N HIS A 73 10.64 10.84 -0.29
CA HIS A 73 11.77 11.28 -1.11
C HIS A 73 12.47 10.13 -1.84
N SER A 74 12.26 8.89 -1.40
CA SER A 74 12.81 7.70 -2.05
C SER A 74 12.15 7.44 -3.40
N ASP A 75 12.99 7.08 -4.38
CA ASP A 75 12.51 6.60 -5.67
C ASP A 75 11.69 5.31 -5.49
N LEU A 76 10.62 5.20 -6.28
CA LEU A 76 9.67 4.10 -6.19
C LEU A 76 9.83 3.17 -7.38
N HIS A 77 9.92 1.87 -7.09
CA HIS A 77 9.88 0.81 -8.06
C HIS A 77 8.53 0.09 -8.02
N THR A 78 8.09 -0.40 -9.18
CA THR A 78 6.79 -1.07 -9.31
C THR A 78 6.92 -2.42 -10.00
N GLY A 79 6.07 -3.35 -9.59
CA GLY A 79 6.02 -4.70 -10.13
C GLY A 79 4.61 -5.27 -10.10
N VAL A 80 4.42 -6.41 -10.74
CA VAL A 80 3.17 -7.17 -10.72
C VAL A 80 3.45 -8.61 -10.37
N THR A 81 2.71 -9.18 -9.42
CA THR A 81 2.85 -10.59 -9.05
C THR A 81 2.06 -11.49 -9.98
N ASN A 82 2.63 -12.64 -10.32
CA ASN A 82 1.86 -13.76 -10.85
C ASN A 82 1.06 -14.46 -9.73
N THR A 83 0.33 -15.53 -10.06
CA THR A 83 -0.47 -16.29 -9.08
C THR A 83 0.37 -16.99 -8.01
N ASN A 84 1.66 -17.23 -8.28
CA ASN A 84 2.61 -17.87 -7.37
C ASN A 84 3.49 -16.87 -6.58
N GLY A 85 3.28 -15.56 -6.75
CA GLY A 85 4.07 -14.52 -6.07
C GLY A 85 5.42 -14.19 -6.72
N VAL A 86 5.71 -14.68 -7.93
CA VAL A 86 6.85 -14.20 -8.72
C VAL A 86 6.55 -12.78 -9.19
N VAL A 87 7.48 -11.85 -8.98
CA VAL A 87 7.27 -10.43 -9.29
C VAL A 87 7.90 -10.10 -10.64
N TYR A 88 7.04 -9.69 -11.57
CA TYR A 88 7.45 -9.16 -12.86
C TYR A 88 7.64 -7.65 -12.74
N ASN A 89 8.83 -7.17 -13.07
CA ASN A 89 9.16 -5.74 -13.00
C ASN A 89 10.10 -5.35 -14.14
N TYR A 90 10.08 -4.07 -14.50
CA TYR A 90 10.84 -3.56 -15.65
C TYR A 90 11.92 -2.58 -15.21
N THR A 91 13.14 -2.80 -15.66
CA THR A 91 14.32 -1.99 -15.30
C THR A 91 15.08 -1.58 -16.55
N ARG A 92 16.23 -0.91 -16.38
CA ARG A 92 17.14 -0.55 -17.47
C ARG A 92 17.66 -1.77 -18.26
N THR A 93 17.63 -2.97 -17.67
CA THR A 93 18.11 -4.20 -18.31
C THR A 93 16.98 -5.08 -18.84
N GLY A 94 15.75 -4.58 -18.90
CA GLY A 94 14.59 -5.33 -19.37
C GLY A 94 13.67 -5.81 -18.25
N VAL A 95 12.81 -6.77 -18.57
CA VAL A 95 11.84 -7.37 -17.64
C VAL A 95 12.50 -8.47 -16.81
N HIS A 96 12.36 -8.36 -15.50
CA HIS A 96 12.83 -9.34 -14.51
C HIS A 96 11.68 -10.14 -13.94
N ARG A 97 12.03 -11.31 -13.40
CA ARG A 97 11.15 -12.26 -12.71
C ARG A 97 11.76 -12.54 -11.34
N ASP A 98 11.40 -11.72 -10.38
CA ASP A 98 12.03 -11.72 -9.07
C ASP A 98 11.30 -12.67 -8.11
N HIS A 99 12.08 -13.51 -7.44
CA HIS A 99 11.64 -14.41 -6.38
C HIS A 99 11.97 -13.90 -4.98
N GLN A 100 12.67 -12.76 -4.90
CA GLN A 100 13.08 -12.08 -3.68
C GLN A 100 13.15 -10.57 -3.91
N GLY A 101 13.31 -9.79 -2.83
CA GLY A 101 13.48 -8.33 -2.92
C GLY A 101 12.16 -7.55 -2.82
N TRP A 102 11.02 -8.24 -2.75
CA TRP A 102 9.68 -7.67 -2.61
C TRP A 102 8.99 -8.09 -1.31
N GLU A 103 9.74 -8.52 -0.28
CA GLU A 103 9.19 -8.98 1.00
C GLU A 103 8.61 -7.85 1.86
N ARG A 104 8.96 -6.59 1.55
CA ARG A 104 8.51 -5.40 2.26
C ARG A 104 8.04 -4.34 1.26
N CYS A 105 6.86 -4.56 0.68
CA CYS A 105 6.25 -3.67 -0.30
C CYS A 105 4.80 -3.33 0.07
N ILE A 106 4.26 -2.30 -0.59
CA ILE A 106 2.84 -2.02 -0.61
C ILE A 106 2.21 -2.91 -1.69
N CYS A 107 1.24 -3.74 -1.30
CA CYS A 107 0.51 -4.60 -2.22
C CYS A 107 -0.89 -4.02 -2.52
N ILE A 108 -1.25 -3.99 -3.80
CA ILE A 108 -2.58 -3.61 -4.29
C ILE A 108 -3.14 -4.80 -5.08
N PRO A 109 -4.02 -5.62 -4.49
CA PRO A 109 -4.67 -6.71 -5.22
C PRO A 109 -5.41 -6.18 -6.45
N LEU A 110 -5.14 -6.76 -7.63
CA LEU A 110 -5.75 -6.35 -8.90
C LEU A 110 -6.97 -7.20 -9.26
N VAL A 111 -7.11 -8.37 -8.63
CA VAL A 111 -8.21 -9.31 -8.85
C VAL A 111 -8.89 -9.64 -7.53
N GLN A 112 -10.20 -9.84 -7.59
CA GLN A 112 -10.98 -10.32 -6.44
C GLN A 112 -11.02 -11.86 -6.44
N PRO A 113 -11.21 -12.51 -5.27
CA PRO A 113 -11.19 -13.97 -5.17
C PRO A 113 -12.21 -14.71 -6.05
N ASP A 114 -13.30 -14.05 -6.44
CA ASP A 114 -14.36 -14.58 -7.29
C ASP A 114 -14.05 -14.47 -8.80
N MET A 115 -12.96 -13.79 -9.19
CA MET A 115 -12.55 -13.61 -10.58
C MET A 115 -11.76 -14.81 -11.14
N PHE A 116 -12.25 -16.04 -10.90
CA PHE A 116 -11.54 -17.30 -11.19
C PHE A 116 -11.04 -17.40 -12.63
N ASN A 117 -11.84 -16.97 -13.62
CA ASN A 117 -11.47 -17.03 -15.03
C ASN A 117 -10.23 -16.16 -15.32
N LEU A 118 -10.19 -14.94 -14.77
CA LEU A 118 -9.05 -14.05 -14.93
C LEU A 118 -7.82 -14.59 -14.20
N ILE A 119 -8.00 -15.10 -12.99
CA ILE A 119 -6.91 -15.71 -12.21
C ILE A 119 -6.29 -16.88 -12.98
N SER A 120 -7.10 -17.73 -13.61
CA SER A 120 -6.61 -18.90 -14.37
C SER A 120 -5.77 -18.55 -15.59
N GLN A 121 -5.95 -17.36 -16.15
CA GLN A 121 -5.22 -16.87 -17.34
C GLN A 121 -4.14 -15.84 -17.00
N TRP A 122 -4.05 -15.43 -15.73
CA TRP A 122 -3.22 -14.32 -15.29
C TRP A 122 -1.74 -14.51 -15.64
N ASP A 123 -1.19 -15.68 -15.31
CA ASP A 123 0.22 -15.98 -15.52
C ASP A 123 0.58 -16.02 -17.01
N GLU A 124 -0.29 -16.58 -17.86
CA GLU A 124 -0.09 -16.60 -19.31
C GLU A 124 -0.12 -15.19 -19.91
N TYR A 125 -1.08 -14.36 -19.48
CA TYR A 125 -1.16 -12.97 -19.93
C TYR A 125 0.04 -12.15 -19.50
N LEU A 126 0.47 -12.31 -18.24
CA LEU A 126 1.65 -11.62 -17.74
C LEU A 126 2.89 -12.04 -18.51
N GLU A 127 3.14 -13.35 -18.68
CA GLU A 127 4.31 -13.85 -19.41
C GLU A 127 4.33 -13.40 -20.88
N LYS A 128 3.19 -13.48 -21.57
CA LYS A 128 3.07 -13.02 -22.97
C LYS A 128 3.32 -11.52 -23.08
N PHE A 129 2.77 -10.73 -22.16
CA PHE A 129 2.97 -9.28 -22.12
C PHE A 129 4.44 -8.93 -21.85
N SER A 130 5.06 -9.59 -20.87
CA SER A 130 6.45 -9.40 -20.46
C SER A 130 7.47 -9.79 -21.52
N SER A 131 7.09 -10.71 -22.42
CA SER A 131 7.92 -11.16 -23.54
C SER A 131 7.76 -10.31 -24.81
N ALA A 132 6.92 -9.28 -24.79
CA ALA A 132 6.73 -8.40 -25.93
C ALA A 132 8.00 -7.59 -26.23
N GLN A 133 8.33 -7.45 -27.52
CA GLN A 133 9.52 -6.75 -28.02
C GLN A 133 9.68 -5.33 -27.48
N MET A 134 8.58 -4.64 -27.16
CA MET A 134 8.63 -3.28 -26.61
C MET A 134 9.26 -3.19 -25.22
N TRP A 135 9.47 -4.31 -24.54
CA TRP A 135 10.17 -4.37 -23.25
C TRP A 135 11.60 -4.90 -23.35
N ASP A 136 12.06 -5.19 -24.57
CA ASP A 136 13.45 -5.55 -24.83
C ASP A 136 14.30 -4.26 -24.84
N PRO A 137 15.32 -4.15 -23.96
CA PRO A 137 16.18 -2.97 -23.88
C PRO A 137 16.96 -2.69 -25.17
N LEU A 138 17.12 -3.68 -26.06
CA LEU A 138 17.74 -3.50 -27.38
C LEU A 138 16.81 -2.80 -28.39
N TRP A 139 15.49 -2.90 -28.18
CA TRP A 139 14.47 -2.31 -29.06
C TRP A 139 13.96 -0.97 -28.54
N GLN A 140 13.68 -0.90 -27.24
CA GLN A 140 13.24 0.32 -26.59
C GLN A 140 13.92 0.46 -25.24
N SER A 141 14.79 1.46 -25.13
CA SER A 141 15.50 1.73 -23.89
C SER A 141 14.57 2.26 -22.80
N PHE A 142 14.85 1.92 -21.56
CA PHE A 142 14.22 2.51 -20.39
C PHE A 142 14.30 4.04 -20.41
N HIS A 143 13.16 4.70 -20.17
CA HIS A 143 13.04 6.15 -20.08
C HIS A 143 12.25 6.54 -18.83
N GLU A 144 12.84 7.39 -18.00
CA GLU A 144 12.33 7.72 -16.66
C GLU A 144 10.91 8.30 -16.66
N GLU A 145 10.50 9.02 -17.70
CA GLU A 145 9.16 9.60 -17.77
C GLU A 145 8.12 8.77 -18.55
N THR A 146 8.53 8.16 -19.66
CA THR A 146 7.62 7.63 -20.69
C THR A 146 7.72 6.12 -20.89
N HIS A 147 8.77 5.47 -20.40
CA HIS A 147 9.00 4.04 -20.59
C HIS A 147 9.78 3.45 -19.41
N ASN A 148 9.14 3.45 -18.23
CA ASN A 148 9.71 2.99 -16.96
C ASN A 148 8.88 1.83 -16.36
N CYS A 149 9.24 1.40 -15.14
CA CYS A 149 8.52 0.36 -14.40
C CYS A 149 7.03 0.67 -14.18
N TYR A 150 6.68 1.93 -13.95
CA TYR A 150 5.30 2.36 -13.76
C TYR A 150 4.50 2.26 -15.06
N ASN A 151 5.10 2.63 -16.19
CA ASN A 151 4.47 2.46 -17.51
C ASN A 151 4.25 0.98 -17.82
N TYR A 152 5.24 0.13 -17.52
CA TYR A 152 5.14 -1.32 -17.67
C TYR A 152 3.96 -1.91 -16.90
N THR A 153 3.90 -1.64 -15.60
CA THR A 153 2.85 -2.18 -14.72
C THR A 153 1.47 -1.63 -15.07
N LEU A 154 1.33 -0.32 -15.31
CA LEU A 154 0.05 0.28 -15.69
C LEU A 154 -0.43 -0.21 -17.05
N MET A 155 0.46 -0.39 -18.02
CA MET A 155 0.06 -0.88 -19.35
C MET A 155 -0.43 -2.33 -19.26
N PHE A 156 0.21 -3.18 -18.47
CA PHE A 156 -0.31 -4.53 -18.19
C PHE A 156 -1.72 -4.49 -17.57
N ILE A 157 -1.91 -3.65 -16.55
CA ILE A 157 -3.22 -3.47 -15.89
C ILE A 157 -4.27 -3.03 -16.92
N ASN A 158 -3.94 -2.09 -17.79
CA ASN A 158 -4.86 -1.62 -18.83
C ASN A 158 -5.15 -2.70 -19.89
N CYS A 159 -4.20 -3.57 -20.23
CA CYS A 159 -4.48 -4.75 -21.05
C CYS A 159 -5.51 -5.67 -20.37
N VAL A 160 -5.34 -5.94 -19.08
CA VAL A 160 -6.28 -6.76 -18.28
C VAL A 160 -7.66 -6.10 -18.12
N LEU A 161 -7.72 -4.76 -18.03
CA LEU A 161 -8.99 -4.03 -18.04
C LEU A 161 -9.69 -4.15 -19.40
N ALA A 162 -8.93 -4.06 -20.49
CA ALA A 162 -9.48 -4.21 -21.84
C ALA A 162 -10.08 -5.61 -22.08
N THR A 163 -9.45 -6.69 -21.58
CA THR A 163 -10.04 -8.05 -21.66
C THR A 163 -11.34 -8.18 -20.86
N GLN A 164 -11.55 -7.31 -19.87
CA GLN A 164 -12.79 -7.21 -19.08
C GLN A 164 -13.78 -6.19 -19.63
N SER A 165 -13.54 -5.62 -20.82
CA SER A 165 -14.34 -4.53 -21.40
C SER A 165 -14.47 -3.29 -20.49
N LYS A 166 -13.43 -3.01 -19.68
CA LYS A 166 -13.35 -1.84 -18.81
C LYS A 166 -12.51 -0.74 -19.45
N PRO A 167 -12.80 0.55 -19.18
CA PRO A 167 -11.98 1.64 -19.68
C PRO A 167 -10.56 1.57 -19.11
N ALA A 168 -9.58 1.99 -19.93
CA ALA A 168 -8.20 2.12 -19.50
C ALA A 168 -8.06 3.28 -18.50
N LEU A 169 -7.18 3.11 -17.52
CA LEU A 169 -6.84 4.11 -16.53
C LEU A 169 -5.61 4.92 -16.97
N SER A 170 -5.69 6.24 -16.85
CA SER A 170 -4.51 7.10 -16.98
C SER A 170 -3.56 6.93 -15.78
N LYS A 171 -2.31 7.37 -15.97
CA LYS A 171 -1.32 7.44 -14.87
C LYS A 171 -1.86 8.22 -13.68
N LYS A 172 -2.50 9.36 -13.93
CA LYS A 172 -3.06 10.23 -12.89
C LYS A 172 -4.18 9.54 -12.11
N GLU A 173 -5.12 8.91 -12.81
CA GLU A 173 -6.25 8.21 -12.18
C GLU A 173 -5.77 7.03 -11.34
N PHE A 174 -4.89 6.19 -11.89
CA PHE A 174 -4.38 5.03 -11.17
C PHE A 174 -3.59 5.46 -9.92
N THR A 175 -2.71 6.45 -10.05
CA THR A 175 -1.93 6.96 -8.93
C THR A 175 -2.83 7.52 -7.83
N HIS A 176 -3.77 8.39 -8.18
CA HIS A 176 -4.58 9.08 -7.19
C HIS A 176 -5.54 8.13 -6.47
N THR A 177 -6.14 7.20 -7.20
CA THR A 177 -7.16 6.29 -6.66
C THR A 177 -6.55 5.14 -5.87
N PHE A 178 -5.46 4.54 -6.35
CA PHE A 178 -4.94 3.28 -5.78
C PHE A 178 -3.62 3.46 -5.04
N VAL A 179 -2.69 4.22 -5.59
CA VAL A 179 -1.29 4.27 -5.10
C VAL A 179 -1.14 5.26 -3.94
N LEU A 180 -1.55 6.51 -4.16
CA LEU A 180 -1.33 7.62 -3.22
C LEU A 180 -1.95 7.40 -1.83
N PRO A 181 -3.17 6.84 -1.68
CA PRO A 181 -3.74 6.55 -0.37
C PRO A 181 -2.89 5.55 0.44
N ARG A 182 -2.30 4.57 -0.24
CA ARG A 182 -1.47 3.53 0.39
C ARG A 182 -0.08 4.04 0.74
N ILE A 183 0.53 4.84 -0.14
CA ILE A 183 1.80 5.54 0.18
C ILE A 183 1.61 6.45 1.39
N ARG A 184 0.56 7.28 1.43
CA ARG A 184 0.27 8.14 2.59
C ARG A 184 0.13 7.35 3.88
N ARG A 185 -0.52 6.19 3.83
CA ARG A 185 -0.63 5.28 4.98
C ARG A 185 0.73 4.73 5.40
N ALA A 186 1.55 4.30 4.44
CA ALA A 186 2.91 3.82 4.66
C ALA A 186 3.78 4.88 5.34
N THR A 187 3.82 6.10 4.79
CA THR A 187 4.59 7.21 5.36
C THR A 187 4.14 7.53 6.78
N LYS A 188 2.82 7.66 7.04
CA LYS A 188 2.30 7.90 8.40
C LYS A 188 2.69 6.79 9.38
N TYR A 189 2.58 5.52 8.96
CA TYR A 189 2.96 4.38 9.79
C TYR A 189 4.44 4.41 10.15
N MET A 190 5.30 4.72 9.18
CA MET A 190 6.74 4.83 9.39
C MET A 190 7.12 5.99 10.31
N MET A 191 6.45 7.13 10.18
CA MET A 191 6.62 8.24 11.11
C MET A 191 6.28 7.82 12.54
N LEU A 192 5.15 7.13 12.74
CA LEU A 192 4.78 6.59 14.06
C LEU A 192 5.83 5.60 14.59
N CYS A 193 6.33 4.68 13.76
CA CYS A 193 7.40 3.76 14.15
C CYS A 193 8.64 4.50 14.64
N ARG A 194 9.10 5.51 13.90
CA ARG A 194 10.30 6.31 14.24
C ARG A 194 10.10 7.03 15.57
N GLU A 195 8.97 7.70 15.72
CA GLU A 195 8.63 8.48 16.91
C GLU A 195 8.49 7.61 18.17
N ILE A 196 7.77 6.49 18.07
CA ILE A 196 7.63 5.50 19.15
C ILE A 196 8.98 4.88 19.51
N SER A 197 9.85 4.64 18.52
CA SER A 197 11.18 4.06 18.79
C SER A 197 12.09 5.01 19.56
N GLN A 198 11.91 6.33 19.39
CA GLN A 198 12.68 7.35 20.09
C GLN A 198 12.07 7.70 21.46
N ASN A 199 10.75 7.88 21.51
CA ASN A 199 10.04 8.46 22.65
C ASN A 199 9.17 7.46 23.43
N HIS A 200 9.16 6.19 23.03
CA HIS A 200 8.34 5.08 23.58
C HIS A 200 6.83 5.23 23.34
N PHE A 201 6.35 6.46 23.28
CA PHE A 201 4.97 6.84 23.00
C PHE A 201 4.93 7.95 21.96
N TYR A 202 3.88 7.94 21.15
CA TYR A 202 3.48 9.11 20.37
C TYR A 202 2.06 9.50 20.76
N ILE A 203 1.85 10.77 21.07
CA ILE A 203 0.60 11.24 21.67
C ILE A 203 0.06 12.38 20.83
N MET A 204 -1.19 12.25 20.38
CA MET A 204 -1.89 13.27 19.63
C MET A 204 -3.19 13.64 20.32
N ASN A 205 -3.58 14.91 20.27
CA ASN A 205 -4.92 15.32 20.67
C ASN A 205 -5.92 14.57 19.79
N SER A 206 -6.86 13.86 20.41
CA SER A 206 -7.94 13.24 19.66
C SER A 206 -8.78 14.37 19.08
N PRO A 207 -9.01 14.43 17.77
CA PRO A 207 -10.03 15.33 17.25
C PRO A 207 -11.32 14.98 17.98
N ARG A 208 -11.88 15.95 18.71
CA ARG A 208 -13.12 15.77 19.46
C ARG A 208 -14.14 15.15 18.50
N ARG A 209 -14.67 13.98 18.84
CA ARG A 209 -15.94 13.53 18.24
C ARG A 209 -17.01 14.46 18.80
N ASN A 210 -17.15 15.66 18.22
CA ASN A 210 -18.34 16.46 18.43
C ASN A 210 -19.49 15.69 17.80
N SER A 211 -20.13 14.85 18.61
CA SER A 211 -21.50 14.42 18.40
C SER A 211 -22.38 15.67 18.41
N GLN A 212 -22.70 16.17 17.21
CA GLN A 212 -23.88 16.97 16.80
C GLN A 212 -23.51 17.89 15.63
N GLU A 213 -23.39 17.33 14.43
CA GLU A 213 -23.80 18.04 13.21
C GLU A 213 -24.71 17.07 12.46
N ALA A 214 -25.95 17.51 12.23
CA ALA A 214 -26.95 16.77 11.49
C ALA A 214 -26.46 16.50 10.05
N PRO A 215 -26.91 15.43 9.39
CA PRO A 215 -26.58 15.24 7.98
C PRO A 215 -27.24 16.37 7.20
N SER A 216 -26.42 17.23 6.58
CA SER A 216 -26.89 18.07 5.48
C SER A 216 -27.27 17.13 4.35
N GLU A 217 -28.57 17.11 4.04
CA GLU A 217 -29.14 16.44 2.87
C GLU A 217 -28.52 16.99 1.58
N GLU A 218 -27.41 16.42 1.11
CA GLU A 218 -26.96 16.71 -0.27
C GLU A 218 -26.08 15.64 -0.95
N ASP A 219 -25.88 14.45 -0.37
CA ASP A 219 -24.97 13.42 -0.95
C ASP A 219 -25.66 12.10 -1.36
N ASP A 220 -26.93 12.17 -1.77
CA ASP A 220 -27.74 10.99 -2.18
C ASP A 220 -27.93 10.86 -3.71
N ARG A 221 -26.96 11.30 -4.51
CA ARG A 221 -27.01 11.13 -5.99
C ARG A 221 -25.70 10.71 -6.64
N ILE A 222 -24.98 9.73 -6.09
CA ILE A 222 -23.90 9.07 -6.84
C ILE A 222 -23.93 7.55 -6.63
N TYR A 223 -25.11 6.91 -6.72
CA TYR A 223 -25.24 5.46 -6.96
C TYR A 223 -26.50 5.14 -7.76
N SER A 224 -26.69 5.82 -8.90
CA SER A 224 -27.68 5.42 -9.91
C SER A 224 -27.18 5.78 -11.30
N THR A 225 -26.34 4.91 -11.84
CA THR A 225 -26.44 4.24 -13.15
C THR A 225 -25.11 3.56 -13.45
#